data_AF-A0A0F4L0U9-F1
#
_entry.id   AF-A0A0F4L0U9-F1
#
_cell.length_a   1.000
_cell.length_b   1.000
_cell.length_c   1.000
_cell.angle_alpha   90.00
_cell.angle_beta   90.00
_cell.angle_gamma   90.00
#
_symmetry.space_group_name_H-M   'P 1'
#
loop_
_entity.id
_entity.type
_entity.pdbx_description
1 polymer ?
#
loop_
_entity_poly.entity_id
_entity_poly.type
_entity_poly.pdbx_seq_one_letter_code
_entity_poly.pdbx_strand_id
1 'polypeptide(L)'
;MKLKHLWGYLVLLIIGFSLAGCQPEQPLNQKVTNTDTSWYLYQNQAVGPGNLLRLNFYNNETVSVKKISWFNHHSGSNILNADFGNPHYRLNRDGKEITINTTPPRMVLALKKSYQQTLHGYTLKGYLVIYQGETWKLGRITHINHKKARAYQKKRPAHSAIKVASSDKLGPSLMKHVVNPAKAKAEKTVQLAGRSVAGNYNYRALQGNSRVYGHLEIGADGVFTNTLYIHAAQSKANPKVDNPLIMQQQTSSGYLFSLYGKLYLRPLNLLTVKYFTQGQNLDNPAIKAINLATNTAKYGNNIDQSRWRLEWGQKDLLLYTQDLQNFPGADEGTEPTIHLHLTEQTKPQLTQQYQQIYQHYRDLQSQPVASNADLRQYVGAVAAKNQSRVAGIGVNMSGKFSINQPAASYAGVDRKGQKQPLMQYLTLIEPAILQEKKDAHTVSTPAGEFLIFGVLNNKLYLLEQPDADSQTVSWAPFHDFPLQLPAAKITWNK
;
A
#
# COMPACT_ATOMS: atom_id res chain seq x y z
N MET A 1 2.44 64.06 -81.79
CA MET A 1 2.38 62.62 -82.14
C MET A 1 2.99 61.82 -80.99
N LYS A 2 2.22 60.84 -80.48
CA LYS A 2 2.62 59.74 -79.58
C LYS A 2 2.92 60.05 -78.11
N LEU A 3 1.80 60.19 -77.40
CA LEU A 3 1.57 59.78 -76.02
C LEU A 3 1.73 58.25 -75.88
N LYS A 4 2.96 57.72 -75.80
CA LYS A 4 3.21 56.31 -75.45
C LYS A 4 4.58 56.24 -74.79
N HIS A 5 4.65 56.00 -73.48
CA HIS A 5 5.73 55.31 -72.75
C HIS A 5 5.67 55.48 -71.22
N LEU A 6 4.73 56.24 -70.66
CA LEU A 6 4.62 56.36 -69.19
C LEU A 6 3.93 55.18 -68.47
N TRP A 7 3.29 54.26 -69.19
CA TRP A 7 2.55 53.13 -68.59
C TRP A 7 3.38 51.85 -68.41
N GLY A 8 4.61 51.79 -68.94
CA GLY A 8 5.49 50.62 -68.80
C GLY A 8 6.18 50.51 -67.43
N TYR A 9 6.38 51.64 -66.75
CA TYR A 9 7.10 51.67 -65.46
C TYR A 9 6.19 51.59 -64.24
N LEU A 10 4.87 51.85 -64.39
CA LEU A 10 3.92 51.70 -63.27
C LEU A 10 3.44 50.24 -63.08
N VAL A 11 3.45 49.43 -64.14
CA VAL A 11 3.05 48.01 -64.08
C VAL A 11 4.18 47.11 -63.53
N LEU A 12 5.43 47.54 -63.63
CA LEU A 12 6.59 46.82 -63.06
C LEU A 12 6.83 47.11 -61.56
N LEU A 13 6.23 48.16 -61.00
CA LEU A 13 6.39 48.52 -59.59
C LEU A 13 5.25 48.01 -58.69
N ILE A 14 4.13 47.57 -59.28
CA ILE A 14 2.97 47.01 -58.55
C ILE A 14 3.01 45.47 -58.48
N ILE A 15 3.82 44.79 -59.30
CA ILE A 15 3.99 43.32 -59.25
C ILE A 15 5.07 42.89 -58.23
N GLY A 16 5.84 43.83 -57.67
CA GLY A 16 6.93 43.54 -56.72
C GLY A 16 6.54 43.47 -55.23
N PHE A 17 5.30 43.78 -54.85
CA PHE A 17 4.89 43.92 -53.44
C PHE A 17 3.89 42.86 -52.94
N SER A 18 3.67 41.76 -53.66
CA SER A 18 2.81 40.64 -53.22
C SER A 18 3.58 39.34 -52.91
N LEU A 19 4.89 39.41 -52.68
CA LEU A 19 5.71 38.29 -52.17
C LEU A 19 6.35 38.62 -50.81
N ALA A 20 5.67 39.40 -49.97
CA ALA A 20 5.87 39.29 -48.54
C ALA A 20 5.28 37.92 -48.12
N GLY A 21 6.12 36.89 -48.17
CA GLY A 21 5.74 35.53 -47.90
C GLY A 21 4.93 35.41 -46.62
N CYS A 22 3.71 34.87 -46.74
CA CYS A 22 3.14 34.07 -45.67
C CYS A 22 4.20 33.02 -45.34
N GLN A 23 4.98 33.26 -44.28
CA GLN A 23 5.72 32.17 -43.67
C GLN A 23 4.69 31.08 -43.40
N PRO A 24 4.89 29.85 -43.91
CA PRO A 24 3.95 28.77 -43.67
C PRO A 24 3.74 28.70 -42.15
N GLU A 25 2.50 28.86 -41.72
CA GLU A 25 2.17 28.92 -40.30
C GLU A 25 2.72 27.64 -39.67
N GLN A 26 3.76 27.78 -38.84
CA GLN A 26 4.40 26.62 -38.24
C GLN A 26 3.35 25.83 -37.47
N PRO A 27 3.22 24.52 -37.73
CA PRO A 27 2.29 23.66 -37.03
C PRO A 27 2.43 23.83 -35.52
N LEU A 28 1.30 23.85 -34.80
CA LEU A 28 1.26 24.16 -33.37
C LEU A 28 2.21 23.27 -32.54
N ASN A 29 2.41 22.02 -32.98
CA ASN A 29 3.30 21.05 -32.35
C ASN A 29 4.79 21.27 -32.64
N GLN A 30 5.19 21.80 -33.80
CA GLN A 30 6.59 22.16 -34.05
C GLN A 30 7.06 23.24 -33.06
N LYS A 31 6.16 24.17 -32.68
CA LYS A 31 6.42 25.16 -31.62
C LYS A 31 6.60 24.52 -30.24
N VAL A 32 6.14 23.29 -30.04
CA VAL A 32 6.27 22.52 -28.79
C VAL A 32 7.54 21.67 -28.79
N THR A 33 7.82 20.95 -29.89
CA THR A 33 8.86 19.92 -29.91
C THR A 33 10.23 20.39 -30.39
N ASN A 34 10.30 21.41 -31.25
CA ASN A 34 11.58 21.93 -31.76
C ASN A 34 12.05 23.13 -30.94
N THR A 35 12.10 22.98 -29.62
CA THR A 35 12.57 24.04 -28.72
C THR A 35 13.40 23.43 -27.61
N ASP A 36 14.51 24.05 -27.23
CA ASP A 36 15.28 23.70 -26.03
C ASP A 36 14.56 24.06 -24.71
N THR A 37 13.29 24.49 -24.80
CA THR A 37 12.50 24.93 -23.65
C THR A 37 11.74 23.77 -23.01
N SER A 38 11.70 23.78 -21.68
CA SER A 38 10.87 22.85 -20.93
C SER A 38 9.38 23.17 -21.08
N TRP A 39 8.62 22.16 -21.47
CA TRP A 39 7.16 22.18 -21.48
C TRP A 39 6.60 21.50 -20.24
N TYR A 40 5.48 21.98 -19.76
CA TYR A 40 4.86 21.49 -18.54
C TYR A 40 3.45 20.98 -18.80
N LEU A 41 3.21 19.71 -18.49
CA LEU A 41 1.89 19.08 -18.58
C LEU A 41 1.26 19.01 -17.18
N TYR A 42 0.08 19.58 -17.01
CA TYR A 42 -0.60 19.69 -15.71
C TYR A 42 -2.13 19.87 -15.81
N GLN A 43 -2.82 19.63 -14.70
CA GLN A 43 -4.26 19.94 -14.51
C GLN A 43 -4.43 21.18 -13.61
N ASN A 44 -5.62 21.83 -13.63
CA ASN A 44 -5.90 23.10 -12.95
C ASN A 44 -5.54 23.15 -11.45
N GLN A 45 -5.45 21.99 -10.79
CA GLN A 45 -5.02 21.85 -9.39
C GLN A 45 -3.59 21.31 -9.31
N ALA A 46 -2.60 21.95 -9.96
CA ALA A 46 -1.19 21.50 -10.01
C ALA A 46 -0.49 21.56 -8.63
N VAL A 47 -0.99 20.78 -7.68
CA VAL A 47 -0.55 20.67 -6.30
C VAL A 47 -0.04 19.25 -6.09
N GLY A 48 1.19 19.14 -5.61
CA GLY A 48 1.80 17.90 -5.16
C GLY A 48 2.59 17.12 -6.22
N PRO A 49 3.52 16.25 -5.78
CA PRO A 49 4.34 15.44 -6.66
C PRO A 49 3.48 14.41 -7.40
N GLY A 50 3.16 14.67 -8.67
CA GLY A 50 2.52 13.70 -9.56
C GLY A 50 1.54 14.30 -10.57
N ASN A 51 1.09 15.53 -10.31
CA ASN A 51 0.14 16.25 -11.16
C ASN A 51 0.84 17.25 -12.11
N LEU A 52 2.17 17.24 -12.13
CA LEU A 52 3.00 18.14 -12.93
C LEU A 52 4.18 17.38 -13.53
N LEU A 53 4.34 17.50 -14.84
CA LEU A 53 5.50 17.02 -15.57
C LEU A 53 6.32 18.13 -16.18
N ARG A 54 7.59 17.82 -16.38
CA ARG A 54 8.47 18.49 -17.33
C ARG A 54 8.69 17.58 -18.54
N LEU A 55 8.44 18.11 -19.72
CA LEU A 55 8.74 17.51 -21.01
C LEU A 55 9.85 18.34 -21.65
N ASN A 56 10.98 17.71 -21.98
CA ASN A 56 12.02 18.33 -22.81
C ASN A 56 12.14 17.51 -24.08
N PHE A 57 11.78 18.10 -25.21
CA PHE A 57 11.91 17.50 -26.53
C PHE A 57 13.32 17.80 -27.07
N TYR A 58 13.94 16.82 -27.70
CA TYR A 58 15.30 16.90 -28.21
C TYR A 58 15.30 16.76 -29.74
N ASN A 59 16.32 17.33 -30.39
CA ASN A 59 16.45 17.34 -31.86
C ASN A 59 16.55 15.95 -32.49
N ASN A 60 16.95 14.92 -31.73
CA ASN A 60 16.98 13.52 -32.17
C ASN A 60 15.62 12.81 -32.05
N GLU A 61 14.53 13.59 -32.01
CA GLU A 61 13.16 13.10 -31.86
C GLU A 61 12.91 12.30 -30.58
N THR A 62 13.73 12.50 -29.53
CA THR A 62 13.48 11.92 -28.21
C THR A 62 12.88 12.95 -27.25
N VAL A 63 12.21 12.50 -26.20
CA VAL A 63 11.63 13.39 -25.18
C VAL A 63 11.93 12.86 -23.78
N SER A 64 12.54 13.70 -22.94
CA SER A 64 12.59 13.39 -21.51
C SER A 64 11.27 13.78 -20.88
N VAL A 65 10.73 12.89 -20.06
CA VAL A 65 9.50 13.15 -19.30
C VAL A 65 9.83 12.90 -17.83
N LYS A 66 9.78 13.97 -17.04
CA LYS A 66 10.16 13.97 -15.62
C LYS A 66 9.01 14.43 -14.76
N LYS A 67 8.73 13.67 -13.71
CA LYS A 67 7.80 14.07 -12.66
C LYS A 67 8.48 15.08 -11.73
N ILE A 68 7.85 16.24 -11.56
CA ILE A 68 8.38 17.34 -10.73
C ILE A 68 7.34 17.79 -9.70
N SER A 69 7.82 18.49 -8.67
CA SER A 69 6.98 18.95 -7.55
C SER A 69 6.41 20.36 -7.77
N TRP A 70 7.03 21.19 -8.61
CA TRP A 70 6.55 22.51 -9.02
C TRP A 70 7.23 22.97 -10.32
N PHE A 71 6.68 24.02 -10.94
CA PHE A 71 7.20 24.60 -12.17
C PHE A 71 8.65 25.10 -12.00
N ASN A 72 9.49 24.90 -13.02
CA ASN A 72 10.92 25.25 -12.99
C ASN A 72 11.77 24.44 -11.99
N HIS A 73 11.26 23.33 -11.43
CA HIS A 73 12.10 22.45 -10.62
C HIS A 73 13.08 21.65 -11.50
N HIS A 74 14.36 21.65 -11.13
CA HIS A 74 15.43 21.12 -11.98
C HIS A 74 15.60 19.60 -11.82
N SER A 75 15.42 19.07 -10.61
CA SER A 75 15.40 17.63 -10.32
C SER A 75 13.99 17.04 -10.45
N GLY A 76 13.92 15.76 -10.80
CA GLY A 76 12.65 15.05 -10.98
C GLY A 76 12.91 13.59 -11.32
N SER A 77 11.94 12.74 -11.01
CA SER A 77 12.03 11.31 -11.30
C SER A 77 11.65 11.06 -12.75
N ASN A 78 12.49 10.34 -13.50
CA ASN A 78 12.12 9.83 -14.81
C ASN A 78 10.91 8.89 -14.65
N ILE A 79 9.98 8.98 -15.59
CA ILE A 79 8.70 8.24 -15.53
C ILE A 79 8.54 7.22 -16.67
N LEU A 80 9.40 7.31 -17.67
CA LEU A 80 9.37 6.47 -18.86
C LEU A 80 10.68 5.66 -18.90
N ASN A 81 10.53 4.38 -18.58
CA ASN A 81 11.54 3.31 -18.58
C ASN A 81 12.50 3.19 -17.37
N ALA A 82 12.82 1.93 -17.03
CA ALA A 82 13.80 1.52 -16.01
C ALA A 82 15.25 1.73 -16.50
N ASP A 83 15.48 1.70 -17.82
CA ASP A 83 16.81 1.84 -18.43
C ASP A 83 17.21 3.31 -18.70
N PHE A 84 16.48 4.28 -18.15
CA PHE A 84 16.73 5.73 -18.26
C PHE A 84 16.76 6.34 -19.68
N GLY A 85 16.48 5.57 -20.74
CA GLY A 85 16.40 6.08 -22.11
C GLY A 85 15.19 6.98 -22.38
N ASN A 86 15.40 8.09 -23.11
CA ASN A 86 14.31 8.97 -23.54
C ASN A 86 13.52 8.32 -24.69
N PRO A 87 12.18 8.16 -24.59
CA PRO A 87 11.38 7.63 -25.69
C PRO A 87 11.38 8.57 -26.90
N HIS A 88 11.15 8.01 -28.08
CA HIS A 88 10.91 8.78 -29.29
C HIS A 88 9.52 9.42 -29.29
N TYR A 89 9.37 10.58 -29.93
CA TYR A 89 8.07 11.18 -30.22
C TYR A 89 7.89 11.36 -31.72
N ARG A 90 6.63 11.44 -32.16
CA ARG A 90 6.27 11.74 -33.55
C ARG A 90 5.10 12.71 -33.59
N LEU A 91 5.00 13.43 -34.69
CA LEU A 91 3.97 14.40 -34.98
C LEU A 91 2.96 13.79 -35.98
N ASN A 92 1.67 14.07 -35.83
CA ASN A 92 0.70 13.70 -36.87
C ASN A 92 0.80 14.66 -38.08
N ARG A 93 0.24 14.25 -39.23
CA ARG A 93 0.31 15.02 -40.50
C ARG A 93 -0.21 16.46 -40.36
N ASP A 94 -1.30 16.66 -39.62
CA ASP A 94 -1.93 17.99 -39.46
C ASP A 94 -1.29 18.84 -38.35
N GLY A 95 -0.28 18.31 -37.67
CA GLY A 95 0.45 19.04 -36.64
C GLY A 95 -0.31 19.31 -35.33
N LYS A 96 -1.48 18.69 -35.15
CA LYS A 96 -2.37 18.89 -34.00
C LYS A 96 -2.17 17.86 -32.90
N GLU A 97 -1.31 16.87 -33.10
CA GLU A 97 -1.08 15.80 -32.15
C GLU A 97 0.41 15.48 -32.01
N ILE A 98 0.84 15.31 -30.76
CA ILE A 98 2.16 14.80 -30.39
C ILE A 98 1.95 13.41 -29.81
N THR A 99 2.51 12.39 -30.47
CA THR A 99 2.54 11.02 -29.95
C THR A 99 3.92 10.74 -29.37
N ILE A 100 4.00 10.51 -28.06
CA ILE A 100 5.21 10.02 -27.41
C ILE A 100 5.10 8.50 -27.34
N ASN A 101 6.10 7.80 -27.90
CA ASN A 101 6.16 6.35 -27.99
C ASN A 101 6.48 5.71 -26.63
N THR A 102 5.51 5.78 -25.73
CA THR A 102 5.47 4.96 -24.52
C THR A 102 5.01 3.55 -24.86
N THR A 103 5.20 2.61 -23.93
CA THR A 103 4.49 1.33 -23.95
C THR A 103 2.98 1.59 -24.17
N PRO A 104 2.31 0.88 -25.09
CA PRO A 104 0.89 1.11 -25.37
C PRO A 104 0.01 1.10 -24.10
N PRO A 105 -0.95 2.03 -23.96
CA PRO A 105 -1.29 3.05 -24.94
C PRO A 105 -0.24 4.16 -24.99
N ARG A 106 0.11 4.60 -26.21
CA ARG A 106 1.05 5.70 -26.41
C ARG A 106 0.53 6.96 -25.71
N MET A 107 1.43 7.80 -25.20
CA MET A 107 1.06 9.09 -24.67
C MET A 107 0.75 10.05 -25.83
N VAL A 108 -0.53 10.34 -26.02
CA VAL A 108 -1.03 11.19 -27.10
C VAL A 108 -1.50 12.53 -26.54
N LEU A 109 -0.89 13.62 -27.00
CA LEU A 109 -1.25 14.99 -26.64
C LEU A 109 -1.90 15.67 -27.84
N ALA A 110 -3.23 15.75 -27.85
CA ALA A 110 -3.97 16.47 -28.89
C ALA A 110 -4.04 17.96 -28.53
N LEU A 111 -3.31 18.81 -29.26
CA LEU A 111 -3.27 20.26 -29.07
C LEU A 111 -4.58 20.90 -29.53
N LYS A 112 -5.21 21.67 -28.64
CA LYS A 112 -6.47 22.40 -28.89
C LYS A 112 -6.20 23.91 -28.84
N LYS A 113 -7.01 24.65 -28.07
CA LYS A 113 -6.94 26.11 -27.99
C LYS A 113 -5.67 26.56 -27.25
N SER A 114 -5.04 27.62 -27.75
CA SER A 114 -3.94 28.27 -27.03
C SER A 114 -4.45 28.96 -25.74
N TYR A 115 -3.59 29.08 -24.74
CA TYR A 115 -3.88 29.80 -23.51
C TYR A 115 -2.65 30.54 -22.99
N GLN A 116 -2.93 31.54 -22.16
CA GLN A 116 -1.95 32.14 -21.25
C GLN A 116 -2.59 32.22 -19.86
N GLN A 117 -1.87 31.78 -18.83
CA GLN A 117 -2.38 31.82 -17.46
C GLN A 117 -1.23 32.00 -16.47
N THR A 118 -1.50 32.73 -15.39
CA THR A 118 -0.61 32.80 -14.23
C THR A 118 -1.09 31.87 -13.12
N LEU A 119 -0.21 30.99 -12.66
CA LEU A 119 -0.44 30.02 -11.58
C LEU A 119 0.73 30.05 -10.61
N HIS A 120 0.46 30.25 -9.31
CA HIS A 120 1.48 30.17 -8.25
C HIS A 120 2.75 31.02 -8.50
N GLY A 121 2.61 32.16 -9.18
CA GLY A 121 3.74 33.02 -9.56
C GLY A 121 4.43 32.67 -10.87
N TYR A 122 3.95 31.69 -11.63
CA TYR A 122 4.45 31.33 -12.96
C TYR A 122 3.42 31.72 -14.02
N THR A 123 3.82 32.48 -15.02
CA THR A 123 3.01 32.70 -16.22
C THR A 123 3.38 31.65 -17.25
N LEU A 124 2.39 30.84 -17.64
CA LEU A 124 2.52 29.80 -18.65
C LEU A 124 1.77 30.20 -19.91
N LYS A 125 2.38 29.92 -21.07
CA LYS A 125 1.76 30.04 -22.38
C LYS A 125 1.85 28.70 -23.09
N GLY A 126 0.77 28.26 -23.72
CA GLY A 126 0.75 26.98 -24.42
C GLY A 126 -0.64 26.62 -24.92
N TYR A 127 -1.02 25.35 -24.79
CA TYR A 127 -2.25 24.78 -25.33
C TYR A 127 -3.04 24.00 -24.29
N LEU A 128 -4.37 24.07 -24.37
CA LEU A 128 -5.22 23.02 -23.83
C LEU A 128 -4.94 21.75 -24.62
N VAL A 129 -4.81 20.63 -23.93
CA VAL A 129 -4.57 19.33 -24.56
C VAL A 129 -5.57 18.32 -24.05
N ILE A 130 -6.05 17.45 -24.94
CA ILE A 130 -6.80 16.27 -24.52
C ILE A 130 -5.78 15.17 -24.28
N TYR A 131 -5.77 14.65 -23.06
CA TYR A 131 -4.92 13.54 -22.65
C TYR A 131 -5.76 12.57 -21.84
N GLN A 132 -5.85 11.32 -22.31
CA GLN A 132 -6.65 10.25 -21.68
C GLN A 132 -8.12 10.62 -21.47
N GLY A 133 -8.70 11.32 -22.44
CA GLY A 133 -10.10 11.76 -22.40
C GLY A 133 -10.38 12.90 -21.41
N GLU A 134 -9.35 13.45 -20.75
CA GLU A 134 -9.44 14.59 -19.84
C GLU A 134 -8.80 15.84 -20.45
N THR A 135 -9.24 17.02 -20.00
CA THR A 135 -8.63 18.29 -20.41
C THR A 135 -7.44 18.63 -19.52
N TRP A 136 -6.28 18.75 -20.14
CA TRP A 136 -5.01 19.14 -19.51
C TRP A 136 -4.50 20.44 -20.12
N LYS A 137 -3.44 20.99 -19.52
CA LYS A 137 -2.69 22.14 -20.02
C LYS A 137 -1.26 21.72 -20.29
N LEU A 138 -0.78 22.01 -21.49
CA LEU A 138 0.62 21.90 -21.89
C LEU A 138 1.14 23.31 -22.10
N GLY A 139 2.09 23.79 -21.29
CA GLY A 139 2.61 25.15 -21.44
C GLY A 139 4.06 25.30 -21.04
N ARG A 140 4.73 26.29 -21.62
CA ARG A 140 6.07 26.72 -21.23
C ARG A 140 5.97 27.96 -20.35
N ILE A 141 6.93 28.13 -19.45
CA ILE A 141 7.02 29.31 -18.59
C ILE A 141 7.51 30.48 -19.44
N THR A 142 6.76 31.58 -19.44
CA THR A 142 7.16 32.83 -20.12
C THR A 142 7.57 33.93 -19.15
N HIS A 143 7.11 33.87 -17.90
CA HIS A 143 7.49 34.82 -16.87
C HIS A 143 7.38 34.19 -15.47
N ILE A 144 8.25 34.62 -14.55
CA ILE A 144 8.27 34.16 -13.16
C ILE A 144 8.22 35.35 -12.21
N ASN A 145 7.17 35.43 -11.41
CA ASN A 145 7.14 36.26 -10.21
C ASN A 145 7.78 35.48 -9.05
N HIS A 146 9.08 35.72 -8.82
CA HIS A 146 9.87 35.01 -7.82
C HIS A 146 9.29 35.09 -6.40
N LYS A 147 8.70 36.23 -6.01
CA LYS A 147 8.10 36.41 -4.69
C LYS A 147 6.91 35.48 -4.48
N LYS A 148 5.97 35.44 -5.44
CA LYS A 148 4.79 34.56 -5.38
C LYS A 148 5.17 33.08 -5.50
N ALA A 149 6.14 32.75 -6.36
CA ALA A 149 6.64 31.38 -6.52
C ALA A 149 7.29 30.85 -5.23
N ARG A 150 8.17 31.64 -4.59
CA ARG A 150 8.79 31.27 -3.31
C ARG A 150 7.75 31.14 -2.19
N ALA A 151 6.77 32.04 -2.13
CA ALA A 151 5.69 31.96 -1.15
C ALA A 151 4.86 30.66 -1.31
N TYR A 152 4.56 30.27 -2.56
CA TYR A 152 3.88 28.99 -2.83
C TYR A 152 4.73 27.79 -2.43
N GLN A 153 6.03 27.79 -2.76
CA GLN A 153 6.96 26.73 -2.36
C GLN A 153 7.04 26.57 -0.84
N LYS A 154 6.92 27.67 -0.08
CA LYS A 154 6.88 27.68 1.39
C LYS A 154 5.52 27.27 1.96
N LYS A 155 4.41 27.64 1.32
CA LYS A 155 3.02 27.33 1.74
C LYS A 155 2.61 25.87 1.51
N ARG A 156 3.51 24.91 1.78
CA ARG A 156 3.04 23.54 1.92
C ARG A 156 1.97 23.56 3.03
N PRO A 157 0.72 23.10 2.80
CA PRO A 157 0.01 22.55 3.92
C PRO A 157 0.98 21.52 4.49
N ALA A 158 1.45 21.76 5.71
CA ALA A 158 2.15 20.71 6.42
C ALA A 158 1.24 19.49 6.28
N HIS A 159 1.76 18.40 5.71
CA HIS A 159 1.11 17.11 5.88
C HIS A 159 1.19 16.86 7.37
N SER A 160 0.20 17.36 8.10
CA SER A 160 0.01 17.03 9.48
C SER A 160 -0.77 15.75 9.42
N ALA A 161 -0.05 14.63 9.35
CA ALA A 161 -0.64 13.35 9.67
C ALA A 161 -1.26 13.49 11.06
N ILE A 162 -2.58 13.66 11.14
CA ILE A 162 -3.24 13.76 12.43
C ILE A 162 -3.51 12.33 12.84
N LYS A 163 -2.63 11.83 13.70
CA LYS A 163 -2.87 10.58 14.42
C LYS A 163 -3.99 10.85 15.43
N VAL A 164 -5.18 10.33 15.15
CA VAL A 164 -6.26 10.38 16.13
C VAL A 164 -5.91 9.42 17.28
N ALA A 165 -6.27 9.82 18.50
CA ALA A 165 -5.97 9.06 19.70
C ALA A 165 -6.36 7.57 19.53
N SER A 166 -5.47 6.71 20.02
CA SER A 166 -5.61 5.25 19.95
C SER A 166 -6.65 4.79 20.98
N SER A 167 -7.79 4.27 20.54
CA SER A 167 -8.77 3.64 21.43
C SER A 167 -9.62 2.63 20.65
N ASP A 168 -9.88 1.50 21.28
CA ASP A 168 -10.88 0.49 20.92
C ASP A 168 -12.29 1.08 20.64
N LYS A 169 -12.67 2.16 21.33
CA LYS A 169 -13.92 2.92 21.11
C LYS A 169 -14.03 3.50 19.70
N LEU A 170 -12.92 3.71 19.00
CA LEU A 170 -12.93 4.12 17.60
C LEU A 170 -13.50 3.02 16.70
N GLY A 171 -13.39 1.75 17.11
CA GLY A 171 -13.71 0.57 16.31
C GLY A 171 -15.07 0.64 15.61
N PRO A 172 -16.19 0.80 16.31
CA PRO A 172 -17.52 0.80 15.69
C PRO A 172 -17.72 1.93 14.66
N SER A 173 -16.90 2.99 14.74
CA SER A 173 -16.97 4.16 13.87
C SER A 173 -15.85 4.24 12.83
N LEU A 174 -14.85 3.36 12.87
CA LEU A 174 -13.62 3.49 12.08
C LEU A 174 -13.92 3.58 10.57
N MET A 175 -14.89 2.80 10.08
CA MET A 175 -15.25 2.77 8.65
C MET A 175 -16.00 4.01 8.17
N LYS A 176 -16.51 4.87 9.07
CA LYS A 176 -17.08 6.18 8.68
C LYS A 176 -16.03 7.11 8.08
N HIS A 177 -14.75 6.80 8.27
CA HIS A 177 -13.62 7.58 7.77
C HIS A 177 -13.09 7.08 6.42
N VAL A 178 -13.60 5.96 5.91
CA VAL A 178 -13.20 5.44 4.59
C VAL A 178 -13.56 6.46 3.52
N VAL A 179 -12.61 6.71 2.63
CA VAL A 179 -12.75 7.60 1.49
C VAL A 179 -13.27 6.78 0.32
N ASN A 180 -14.48 7.09 -0.11
CA ASN A 180 -15.04 6.45 -1.30
C ASN A 180 -14.32 6.95 -2.56
N PRO A 181 -13.88 6.05 -3.46
CA PRO A 181 -13.37 6.46 -4.76
C PRO A 181 -14.47 7.18 -5.54
N ALA A 182 -14.17 8.40 -6.01
CA ALA A 182 -15.10 9.16 -6.83
C ALA A 182 -15.20 8.52 -8.23
N LYS A 183 -16.30 7.82 -8.51
CA LYS A 183 -16.55 7.02 -9.72
C LYS A 183 -16.24 7.74 -11.05
N ALA A 184 -16.51 9.05 -11.13
CA ALA A 184 -16.26 9.86 -12.34
C ALA A 184 -14.77 9.94 -12.77
N LYS A 185 -13.81 9.58 -11.92
CA LYS A 185 -12.36 9.54 -12.26
C LYS A 185 -11.87 8.17 -12.74
N ALA A 186 -12.71 7.14 -12.68
CA ALA A 186 -12.30 5.75 -12.82
C ALA A 186 -12.83 5.09 -14.12
N GLU A 187 -13.92 5.61 -14.69
CA GLU A 187 -14.61 5.09 -15.90
C GLU A 187 -13.80 5.15 -17.21
N LYS A 188 -12.60 5.75 -17.24
CA LYS A 188 -11.75 5.86 -18.46
C LYS A 188 -10.43 5.09 -18.40
N THR A 189 -10.18 4.27 -17.38
CA THR A 189 -8.81 3.75 -17.11
C THR A 189 -8.69 2.26 -16.83
N VAL A 190 -9.64 1.42 -17.26
CA VAL A 190 -9.59 -0.05 -17.06
C VAL A 190 -8.97 -0.81 -18.24
N GLN A 191 -8.47 -0.08 -19.23
CA GLN A 191 -7.74 -0.67 -20.34
C GLN A 191 -6.27 -0.27 -20.29
N LEU A 192 -5.41 -1.28 -20.41
CA LEU A 192 -3.99 -1.13 -20.69
C LEU A 192 -3.70 -1.81 -22.02
N ALA A 193 -3.04 -1.10 -22.94
CA ALA A 193 -2.80 -1.55 -24.31
C ALA A 193 -4.06 -2.06 -25.05
N GLY A 194 -5.24 -1.49 -24.79
CA GLY A 194 -6.51 -1.92 -25.41
C GLY A 194 -7.09 -3.23 -24.85
N ARG A 195 -6.48 -3.80 -23.80
CA ARG A 195 -6.95 -4.99 -23.08
C ARG A 195 -7.47 -4.58 -21.70
N SER A 196 -8.61 -5.15 -21.31
CA SER A 196 -9.17 -4.95 -19.96
C SER A 196 -8.23 -5.52 -18.90
N VAL A 197 -7.96 -4.75 -17.84
CA VAL A 197 -7.26 -5.22 -16.63
C VAL A 197 -8.22 -5.55 -15.50
N ALA A 198 -9.54 -5.53 -15.76
CA ALA A 198 -10.53 -5.95 -14.77
C ALA A 198 -10.42 -7.45 -14.52
N GLY A 199 -10.52 -7.84 -13.25
CA GLY A 199 -10.39 -9.23 -12.82
C GLY A 199 -9.90 -9.33 -11.39
N ASN A 200 -9.81 -10.57 -10.91
CA ASN A 200 -9.21 -10.90 -9.64
C ASN A 200 -7.86 -11.58 -9.90
N TYR A 201 -6.85 -11.21 -9.12
CA TYR A 201 -5.49 -11.68 -9.32
C TYR A 201 -4.87 -12.11 -8.00
N ASN A 202 -4.33 -13.31 -7.95
CA ASN A 202 -3.45 -13.76 -6.88
C ASN A 202 -1.99 -13.53 -7.27
N TYR A 203 -1.17 -13.18 -6.30
CA TYR A 203 0.26 -13.05 -6.49
C TYR A 203 1.04 -13.35 -5.22
N ARG A 204 2.31 -13.64 -5.39
CA ARG A 204 3.26 -13.86 -4.30
C ARG A 204 4.38 -12.85 -4.40
N ALA A 205 4.93 -12.50 -3.25
CA ALA A 205 6.05 -11.57 -3.15
C ALA A 205 6.80 -11.80 -1.84
N LEU A 206 7.89 -11.06 -1.66
CA LEU A 206 8.64 -10.98 -0.41
C LEU A 206 8.61 -9.55 0.14
N GLN A 207 8.63 -9.43 1.46
CA GLN A 207 8.88 -8.19 2.17
C GLN A 207 10.00 -8.43 3.18
N GLY A 208 11.23 -8.13 2.78
CA GLY A 208 12.41 -8.63 3.48
C GLY A 208 12.42 -10.16 3.50
N ASN A 209 12.51 -10.77 4.69
CA ASN A 209 12.48 -12.23 4.84
C ASN A 209 11.06 -12.82 4.99
N SER A 210 10.03 -11.99 4.86
CA SER A 210 8.62 -12.38 5.05
C SER A 210 8.00 -12.76 3.72
N ARG A 211 7.22 -13.85 3.70
CA ARG A 211 6.39 -14.19 2.53
C ARG A 211 5.13 -13.34 2.53
N VAL A 212 4.75 -12.90 1.34
CA VAL A 212 3.56 -12.10 1.10
C VAL A 212 2.66 -12.80 0.11
N TYR A 213 1.41 -13.02 0.50
CA TYR A 213 0.35 -13.53 -0.36
C TYR A 213 -0.64 -12.40 -0.63
N GLY A 214 -0.71 -11.99 -1.90
CA GLY A 214 -1.51 -10.87 -2.36
C GLY A 214 -2.72 -11.30 -3.16
N HIS A 215 -3.79 -10.52 -3.03
CA HIS A 215 -5.01 -10.62 -3.81
C HIS A 215 -5.43 -9.23 -4.27
N LEU A 216 -5.35 -8.97 -5.56
CA LEU A 216 -5.75 -7.72 -6.21
C LEU A 216 -7.04 -7.94 -7.01
N GLU A 217 -8.10 -7.25 -6.62
CA GLU A 217 -9.35 -7.16 -7.36
C GLU A 217 -9.40 -5.80 -8.06
N ILE A 218 -9.69 -5.80 -9.37
CA ILE A 218 -9.89 -4.61 -10.19
C ILE A 218 -11.28 -4.71 -10.82
N GLY A 219 -12.16 -3.78 -10.44
CA GLY A 219 -13.49 -3.64 -11.00
C GLY A 219 -13.48 -3.07 -12.42
N ALA A 220 -14.56 -3.31 -13.16
CA ALA A 220 -14.78 -2.76 -14.51
C ALA A 220 -14.89 -1.22 -14.51
N ASP A 221 -15.14 -0.60 -13.36
CA ASP A 221 -15.15 0.84 -13.14
C ASP A 221 -13.77 1.39 -12.75
N GLY A 222 -12.74 0.54 -12.63
CA GLY A 222 -11.38 0.93 -12.26
C GLY A 222 -11.17 1.13 -10.77
N VAL A 223 -12.17 0.85 -9.93
CA VAL A 223 -11.99 0.71 -8.48
C VAL A 223 -11.19 -0.56 -8.21
N PHE A 224 -10.26 -0.50 -7.26
CA PHE A 224 -9.52 -1.68 -6.86
C PHE A 224 -9.57 -1.89 -5.34
N THR A 225 -9.45 -3.16 -4.96
CA THR A 225 -9.14 -3.60 -3.60
C THR A 225 -7.93 -4.53 -3.67
N ASN A 226 -6.89 -4.26 -2.89
CA ASN A 226 -5.71 -5.11 -2.81
C ASN A 226 -5.47 -5.54 -1.37
N THR A 227 -5.52 -6.85 -1.12
CA THR A 227 -5.32 -7.46 0.19
C THR A 227 -4.02 -8.25 0.22
N LEU A 228 -3.17 -7.98 1.21
CA LEU A 228 -1.91 -8.66 1.47
C LEU A 228 -1.96 -9.37 2.81
N TYR A 229 -1.48 -10.61 2.85
CA TYR A 229 -1.14 -11.31 4.08
C TYR A 229 0.37 -11.44 4.16
N ILE A 230 0.96 -10.87 5.21
CA ILE A 230 2.40 -10.87 5.46
C ILE A 230 2.67 -11.87 6.59
N HIS A 231 3.35 -12.94 6.23
CA HIS A 231 3.67 -14.04 7.13
C HIS A 231 5.01 -13.82 7.82
N ALA A 232 5.20 -14.45 8.98
CA ALA A 232 6.44 -14.34 9.72
C ALA A 232 7.64 -14.79 8.89
N ALA A 233 8.81 -14.24 9.22
CA ALA A 233 10.03 -14.48 8.47
C ALA A 233 10.29 -15.98 8.30
N GLN A 234 10.76 -16.34 7.11
CA GLN A 234 11.09 -17.70 6.78
C GLN A 234 12.34 -18.16 7.52
N SER A 235 12.30 -19.37 8.08
CA SER A 235 13.47 -19.97 8.70
C SER A 235 14.51 -20.26 7.62
N LYS A 236 15.74 -19.78 7.83
CA LYS A 236 16.87 -20.08 6.94
C LYS A 236 17.15 -21.58 6.85
N ALA A 237 16.84 -22.33 7.91
CA ALA A 237 17.08 -23.78 7.97
C ALA A 237 16.08 -24.59 7.14
N ASN A 238 14.90 -24.04 6.85
CA ASN A 238 13.90 -24.71 6.03
C ASN A 238 13.11 -23.70 5.17
N PRO A 239 13.74 -23.15 4.11
CA PRO A 239 13.17 -22.07 3.32
C PRO A 239 11.96 -22.51 2.47
N LYS A 240 11.68 -23.82 2.40
CA LYS A 240 10.59 -24.39 1.59
C LYS A 240 9.26 -24.43 2.34
N VAL A 241 9.27 -24.58 3.66
CA VAL A 241 8.04 -24.68 4.47
C VAL A 241 7.38 -23.32 4.62
N ASP A 242 6.06 -23.23 4.42
CA ASP A 242 5.35 -21.99 4.68
C ASP A 242 5.29 -21.67 6.18
N ASN A 243 5.45 -20.40 6.54
CA ASN A 243 5.32 -19.99 7.92
C ASN A 243 3.85 -19.61 8.12
N PRO A 244 3.05 -20.43 8.81
CA PRO A 244 1.61 -20.18 8.86
C PRO A 244 1.27 -18.93 9.67
N LEU A 245 2.20 -18.40 10.47
CA LEU A 245 1.97 -17.26 11.33
C LEU A 245 1.77 -15.97 10.52
N ILE A 246 0.55 -15.45 10.49
CA ILE A 246 0.23 -14.16 9.88
C ILE A 246 0.62 -13.06 10.85
N MET A 247 1.58 -12.22 10.48
CA MET A 247 1.98 -11.07 11.30
C MET A 247 1.09 -9.86 11.05
N GLN A 248 0.73 -9.66 9.79
CA GLN A 248 0.04 -8.47 9.35
C GLN A 248 -0.83 -8.76 8.13
N GLN A 249 -2.02 -8.19 8.12
CA GLN A 249 -2.87 -8.07 6.93
C GLN A 249 -2.93 -6.59 6.52
N GLN A 250 -2.82 -6.31 5.22
CA GLN A 250 -2.99 -4.97 4.67
C GLN A 250 -4.05 -4.99 3.58
N THR A 251 -5.06 -4.14 3.67
CA THR A 251 -6.09 -3.98 2.65
C THR A 251 -6.09 -2.54 2.18
N SER A 252 -5.67 -2.32 0.94
CA SER A 252 -5.74 -1.01 0.29
C SER A 252 -6.92 -0.96 -0.68
N SER A 253 -7.57 0.19 -0.77
CA SER A 253 -8.63 0.42 -1.75
C SER A 253 -8.54 1.82 -2.34
N GLY A 254 -8.98 1.97 -3.58
CA GLY A 254 -8.90 3.23 -4.30
C GLY A 254 -9.34 3.08 -5.74
N TYR A 255 -8.67 3.79 -6.64
CA TYR A 255 -8.94 3.70 -8.06
C TYR A 255 -7.65 3.62 -8.87
N LEU A 256 -7.73 2.95 -10.01
CA LEU A 256 -6.70 2.97 -11.02
C LEU A 256 -6.71 4.34 -11.70
N PHE A 257 -5.53 4.87 -11.95
CA PHE A 257 -5.38 6.02 -12.82
C PHE A 257 -4.32 5.70 -13.85
N SER A 258 -4.60 6.11 -15.09
CA SER A 258 -3.61 6.01 -16.13
C SER A 258 -2.69 7.22 -16.07
N LEU A 259 -1.41 6.96 -16.31
CA LEU A 259 -0.39 7.98 -16.34
C LEU A 259 0.73 7.52 -17.26
N TYR A 260 0.91 8.21 -18.38
CA TYR A 260 2.00 8.02 -19.35
C TYR A 260 2.06 6.60 -19.95
N GLY A 261 0.90 6.10 -20.37
CA GLY A 261 0.79 4.76 -20.99
C GLY A 261 0.88 3.59 -20.01
N LYS A 262 0.96 3.88 -18.71
CA LYS A 262 0.98 2.90 -17.63
C LYS A 262 -0.26 3.08 -16.74
N LEU A 263 -0.66 2.03 -16.05
CA LEU A 263 -1.70 2.10 -15.02
C LEU A 263 -1.06 2.07 -13.64
N TYR A 264 -1.63 2.85 -12.72
CA TYR A 264 -1.13 2.96 -11.35
C TYR A 264 -2.27 2.81 -10.36
N LEU A 265 -1.97 2.15 -9.25
CA LEU A 265 -2.88 2.11 -8.10
C LEU A 265 -2.75 3.44 -7.37
N ARG A 266 -3.89 4.12 -7.17
CA ARG A 266 -3.99 5.27 -6.27
C ARG A 266 -4.82 4.87 -5.05
N PRO A 267 -4.18 4.39 -3.98
CA PRO A 267 -4.91 4.06 -2.76
C PRO A 267 -5.48 5.34 -2.15
N LEU A 268 -6.75 5.24 -1.74
CA LEU A 268 -7.46 6.22 -0.94
C LEU A 268 -7.58 5.78 0.52
N ASN A 269 -7.51 4.46 0.74
CA ASN A 269 -7.56 3.83 2.05
C ASN A 269 -6.50 2.76 2.14
N LEU A 270 -5.91 2.60 3.33
CA LEU A 270 -5.07 1.47 3.71
C LEU A 270 -5.45 1.04 5.13
N LEU A 271 -6.12 -0.10 5.25
CA LEU A 271 -6.39 -0.79 6.50
C LEU A 271 -5.22 -1.74 6.79
N THR A 272 -4.58 -1.60 7.95
CA THR A 272 -3.53 -2.51 8.42
C THR A 272 -3.97 -3.17 9.72
N VAL A 273 -3.97 -4.49 9.74
CA VAL A 273 -4.28 -5.31 10.93
C VAL A 273 -3.02 -6.05 11.32
N LYS A 274 -2.58 -5.89 12.56
CA LYS A 274 -1.44 -6.64 13.13
C LYS A 274 -1.96 -7.66 14.11
N TYR A 275 -1.37 -8.84 14.10
CA TYR A 275 -1.73 -9.93 14.99
C TYR A 275 -0.65 -10.16 16.06
N PHE A 276 -1.02 -10.82 17.14
CA PHE A 276 -0.04 -11.42 18.04
C PHE A 276 0.54 -12.66 17.37
N THR A 277 1.87 -12.77 17.36
CA THR A 277 2.58 -13.87 16.70
C THR A 277 3.04 -14.94 17.69
N GLN A 278 3.28 -14.57 18.95
CA GLN A 278 3.64 -15.52 20.00
C GLN A 278 2.43 -16.37 20.39
N GLY A 279 2.56 -17.69 20.27
CA GLY A 279 1.50 -18.64 20.62
C GLY A 279 0.26 -18.58 19.73
N GLN A 280 0.29 -17.84 18.62
CA GLN A 280 -0.87 -17.58 17.74
C GLN A 280 -1.67 -18.84 17.42
N ASN A 281 -2.99 -18.77 17.53
CA ASN A 281 -3.90 -19.77 17.00
C ASN A 281 -4.22 -19.38 15.54
N LEU A 282 -3.84 -20.20 14.58
CA LEU A 282 -3.95 -19.87 13.16
C LEU A 282 -5.40 -19.80 12.67
N ASP A 283 -6.25 -20.64 13.26
CA ASP A 283 -7.67 -20.70 12.94
C ASP A 283 -8.44 -19.54 13.62
N ASN A 284 -7.86 -18.95 14.67
CA ASN A 284 -8.50 -17.94 15.50
C ASN A 284 -7.50 -16.86 15.96
N PRO A 285 -6.85 -16.11 15.04
CA PRO A 285 -5.70 -15.27 15.39
C PRO A 285 -6.10 -14.04 16.20
N ALA A 286 -5.41 -13.78 17.31
CA ALA A 286 -5.64 -12.63 18.16
C ALA A 286 -5.12 -11.32 17.54
N ILE A 287 -5.97 -10.29 17.51
CA ILE A 287 -5.67 -8.99 16.92
C ILE A 287 -4.94 -8.09 17.92
N LYS A 288 -3.77 -7.59 17.51
CA LYS A 288 -2.91 -6.69 18.30
C LYS A 288 -3.17 -5.22 17.99
N ALA A 289 -3.41 -4.87 16.73
CA ALA A 289 -3.65 -3.50 16.31
C ALA A 289 -4.44 -3.44 15.01
N ILE A 290 -5.24 -2.38 14.84
CA ILE A 290 -5.94 -2.05 13.61
C ILE A 290 -5.67 -0.58 13.30
N ASN A 291 -5.20 -0.27 12.10
CA ASN A 291 -4.92 1.10 11.68
C ASN A 291 -5.54 1.38 10.32
N LEU A 292 -6.40 2.40 10.23
CA LEU A 292 -6.85 2.95 8.97
C LEU A 292 -6.04 4.20 8.63
N ALA A 293 -5.37 4.22 7.49
CA ALA A 293 -4.76 5.40 6.89
C ALA A 293 -5.55 5.84 5.67
N THR A 294 -5.81 7.14 5.53
CA THR A 294 -6.65 7.69 4.45
C THR A 294 -5.92 8.77 3.65
N ASN A 295 -6.29 8.92 2.38
CA ASN A 295 -5.87 10.01 1.51
C ASN A 295 -7.05 10.90 1.19
N THR A 296 -7.09 12.10 1.77
CA THR A 296 -8.21 13.03 1.62
C THR A 296 -7.75 14.37 1.05
N ALA A 297 -8.66 15.08 0.38
CA ALA A 297 -8.39 16.45 -0.07
C ALA A 297 -8.12 17.42 1.10
N LYS A 298 -8.70 17.16 2.27
CA LYS A 298 -8.61 18.04 3.45
C LYS A 298 -7.30 17.87 4.21
N TYR A 299 -6.81 16.64 4.36
CA TYR A 299 -5.68 16.31 5.24
C TYR A 299 -4.45 15.79 4.48
N GLY A 300 -4.57 15.52 3.18
CA GLY A 300 -3.48 15.02 2.34
C GLY A 300 -3.39 13.50 2.31
N ASN A 301 -2.25 12.98 1.84
CA ASN A 301 -2.01 11.54 1.75
C ASN A 301 -1.28 11.03 2.99
N ASN A 302 -1.96 10.23 3.81
CA ASN A 302 -1.36 9.59 4.99
C ASN A 302 -1.08 8.10 4.79
N ILE A 303 -1.18 7.63 3.55
CA ILE A 303 -0.84 6.27 3.16
C ILE A 303 0.65 6.23 2.83
N ASP A 304 1.41 5.59 3.71
CA ASP A 304 2.83 5.30 3.54
C ASP A 304 3.00 4.03 2.70
N GLN A 305 2.79 4.18 1.39
CA GLN A 305 2.95 3.14 0.39
C GLN A 305 3.66 3.75 -0.81
N SER A 306 4.67 3.04 -1.34
CA SER A 306 5.30 3.43 -2.60
C SER A 306 4.28 3.38 -3.75
N ARG A 307 4.67 3.90 -4.90
CA ARG A 307 3.79 3.89 -6.06
C ARG A 307 3.77 2.50 -6.70
N TRP A 308 2.58 1.92 -6.81
CA TRP A 308 2.36 0.63 -7.45
C TRP A 308 1.85 0.82 -8.88
N ARG A 309 2.41 0.06 -9.82
CA ARG A 309 2.15 0.19 -11.26
C ARG A 309 1.82 -1.17 -11.87
N LEU A 310 0.88 -1.18 -12.79
CA LEU A 310 0.48 -2.33 -13.60
C LEU A 310 0.97 -2.16 -15.04
N GLU A 311 1.56 -3.22 -15.59
CA GLU A 311 1.91 -3.34 -17.02
C GLU A 311 1.54 -4.73 -17.56
N TRP A 312 1.23 -4.86 -18.85
CA TRP A 312 1.09 -6.18 -19.47
C TRP A 312 2.47 -6.74 -19.75
N GLY A 313 2.75 -7.93 -19.23
CA GLY A 313 3.80 -8.80 -19.72
C GLY A 313 3.36 -9.53 -21.00
N GLN A 314 4.14 -10.52 -21.42
CA GLN A 314 3.81 -11.32 -22.61
C GLN A 314 2.53 -12.15 -22.43
N LYS A 315 2.28 -12.67 -21.22
CA LYS A 315 1.18 -13.62 -20.95
C LYS A 315 0.25 -13.17 -19.81
N ASP A 316 0.71 -12.30 -18.94
CA ASP A 316 0.06 -11.93 -17.69
C ASP A 316 0.22 -10.44 -17.34
N LEU A 317 -0.51 -10.00 -16.33
CA LEU A 317 -0.40 -8.64 -15.80
C LEU A 317 0.74 -8.62 -14.78
N LEU A 318 1.60 -7.61 -14.85
CA LEU A 318 2.77 -7.46 -14.00
C LEU A 318 2.55 -6.29 -13.03
N LEU A 319 2.95 -6.50 -11.78
CA LEU A 319 2.95 -5.50 -10.73
C LEU A 319 4.38 -5.05 -10.42
N TYR A 320 4.59 -3.73 -10.46
CA TYR A 320 5.85 -3.08 -10.09
C TYR A 320 5.64 -2.21 -8.85
N THR A 321 6.50 -2.40 -7.85
CA THR A 321 6.48 -1.65 -6.60
C THR A 321 7.87 -1.67 -5.92
N GLN A 322 8.14 -0.70 -5.05
CA GLN A 322 9.33 -0.70 -4.20
C GLN A 322 9.06 -1.29 -2.81
N ASP A 323 7.79 -1.51 -2.46
CA ASP A 323 7.41 -2.03 -1.12
C ASP A 323 7.61 -3.55 -1.02
N LEU A 324 7.67 -4.24 -2.15
CA LEU A 324 7.75 -5.69 -2.27
C LEU A 324 8.86 -6.10 -3.24
N GLN A 325 9.40 -7.29 -2.99
CA GLN A 325 10.38 -7.97 -3.85
C GLN A 325 9.68 -9.15 -4.54
N ASN A 326 10.14 -9.54 -5.72
CA ASN A 326 9.62 -10.70 -6.43
C ASN A 326 9.87 -12.00 -5.65
N PHE A 327 9.04 -13.01 -5.86
CA PHE A 327 9.20 -14.30 -5.21
C PHE A 327 10.18 -15.18 -6.01
N PRO A 328 11.24 -15.73 -5.41
CA PRO A 328 12.17 -16.59 -6.15
C PRO A 328 11.52 -17.95 -6.47
N GLY A 329 11.28 -18.24 -7.76
CA GLY A 329 10.67 -19.49 -8.22
C GLY A 329 10.75 -19.67 -9.74
N ALA A 330 10.59 -20.91 -10.22
CA ALA A 330 10.73 -21.29 -11.63
C ALA A 330 9.61 -20.77 -12.56
N ASP A 331 8.49 -20.34 -11.98
CA ASP A 331 7.30 -19.88 -12.72
C ASP A 331 7.26 -18.34 -12.91
N GLU A 332 8.12 -17.60 -12.22
CA GLU A 332 8.21 -16.14 -12.26
C GLU A 332 9.53 -15.83 -12.99
N GLY A 333 9.44 -15.23 -14.18
CA GLY A 333 10.57 -15.14 -15.12
C GLY A 333 11.80 -14.40 -14.57
N THR A 334 12.82 -14.20 -15.39
CA THR A 334 14.04 -13.47 -15.00
C THR A 334 13.82 -11.97 -14.77
N GLU A 335 12.60 -11.46 -14.97
CA GLU A 335 12.26 -10.06 -14.70
C GLU A 335 12.06 -9.81 -13.20
N PRO A 336 12.58 -8.70 -12.64
CA PRO A 336 12.40 -8.33 -11.24
C PRO A 336 10.98 -7.76 -10.99
N THR A 337 9.94 -8.54 -11.28
CA THR A 337 8.54 -8.12 -11.29
C THR A 337 7.65 -9.13 -10.59
N ILE A 338 6.48 -8.69 -10.13
CA ILE A 338 5.50 -9.57 -9.48
C ILE A 338 4.45 -9.95 -10.52
N HIS A 339 4.33 -11.24 -10.81
CA HIS A 339 3.35 -11.78 -11.75
C HIS A 339 1.97 -11.87 -11.09
N LEU A 340 0.94 -11.34 -11.76
CA LEU A 340 -0.44 -11.39 -11.31
C LEU A 340 -1.19 -12.51 -12.04
N HIS A 341 -1.55 -13.56 -11.30
CA HIS A 341 -2.25 -14.71 -11.85
C HIS A 341 -3.76 -14.54 -11.69
N LEU A 342 -4.48 -14.55 -12.81
CA LEU A 342 -5.94 -14.45 -12.83
C LEU A 342 -6.57 -15.56 -12.00
N THR A 343 -7.61 -15.23 -11.24
CA THR A 343 -8.36 -16.17 -10.41
C THR A 343 -9.84 -15.82 -10.38
N GLU A 344 -10.68 -16.82 -10.07
CA GLU A 344 -12.10 -16.61 -9.78
C GLU A 344 -12.35 -16.29 -8.30
N GLN A 345 -11.32 -16.43 -7.46
CA GLN A 345 -11.43 -16.08 -6.05
C GLN A 345 -11.77 -14.60 -5.91
N THR A 346 -12.72 -14.29 -5.04
CA THR A 346 -13.04 -12.92 -4.63
C THR A 346 -12.70 -12.75 -3.17
N LYS A 347 -12.32 -11.55 -2.74
CA LYS A 347 -12.20 -11.20 -1.32
C LYS A 347 -13.29 -10.20 -0.94
N PRO A 348 -13.75 -10.19 0.31
CA PRO A 348 -14.70 -9.17 0.76
C PRO A 348 -14.13 -7.77 0.53
N GLN A 349 -14.99 -6.78 0.32
CA GLN A 349 -14.55 -5.39 0.18
C GLN A 349 -14.02 -4.85 1.52
N LEU A 350 -13.23 -3.77 1.51
CA LEU A 350 -12.55 -3.24 2.72
C LEU A 350 -13.47 -3.09 3.93
N THR A 351 -14.67 -2.51 3.77
CA THR A 351 -15.64 -2.33 4.87
C THR A 351 -16.13 -3.66 5.43
N GLN A 352 -16.40 -4.64 4.57
CA GLN A 352 -16.85 -5.98 4.98
C GLN A 352 -15.72 -6.74 5.68
N GLN A 353 -14.50 -6.69 5.15
CA GLN A 353 -13.32 -7.26 5.82
C GLN A 353 -13.16 -6.67 7.22
N TYR A 354 -13.28 -5.35 7.35
CA TYR A 354 -13.19 -4.71 8.67
C TYR A 354 -14.29 -5.18 9.62
N GLN A 355 -15.54 -5.28 9.16
CA GLN A 355 -16.64 -5.76 10.00
C GLN A 355 -16.38 -7.18 10.52
N GLN A 356 -15.92 -8.09 9.65
CA GLN A 356 -15.55 -9.45 10.04
C GLN A 356 -14.40 -9.45 11.07
N ILE A 357 -13.33 -8.70 10.80
CA ILE A 357 -12.17 -8.60 11.69
C ILE A 357 -12.54 -7.96 13.04
N TYR A 358 -13.39 -6.94 13.03
CA TYR A 358 -13.81 -6.26 14.26
C TYR A 358 -14.78 -7.11 15.07
N GLN A 359 -15.70 -7.83 14.43
CA GLN A 359 -16.56 -8.79 15.11
C GLN A 359 -15.73 -9.91 15.74
N HIS A 360 -14.80 -10.50 14.98
CA HIS A 360 -13.83 -11.47 15.48
C HIS A 360 -13.05 -10.97 16.70
N TYR A 361 -12.58 -9.72 16.65
CA TYR A 361 -11.94 -9.06 17.80
C TYR A 361 -12.88 -8.99 19.01
N ARG A 362 -14.14 -8.62 18.82
CA ARG A 362 -15.14 -8.54 19.91
C ARG A 362 -15.45 -9.90 20.50
N ASP A 363 -15.59 -10.93 19.68
CA ASP A 363 -15.85 -12.30 20.11
C ASP A 363 -14.70 -12.82 20.98
N LEU A 364 -13.46 -12.61 20.51
CA LEU A 364 -12.23 -12.92 21.26
C LEU A 364 -12.08 -12.12 22.56
N GLN A 365 -12.62 -10.91 22.65
CA GLN A 365 -12.63 -10.14 23.90
C GLN A 365 -13.65 -10.69 24.91
N SER A 366 -14.80 -11.17 24.44
CA SER A 366 -15.82 -11.78 25.31
C SER A 366 -15.47 -13.20 25.75
N GLN A 367 -14.86 -13.99 24.87
CA GLN A 367 -14.49 -15.37 25.13
C GLN A 367 -13.09 -15.65 24.58
N PRO A 368 -12.03 -15.24 25.31
CA PRO A 368 -10.66 -15.34 24.83
C PRO A 368 -10.11 -16.77 24.79
N VAL A 369 -10.76 -17.72 25.48
CA VAL A 369 -10.32 -19.11 25.55
C VAL A 369 -11.51 -20.05 25.35
N ALA A 370 -11.47 -20.83 24.26
CA ALA A 370 -12.41 -21.91 23.96
C ALA A 370 -11.70 -23.23 23.58
N SER A 371 -10.38 -23.24 23.59
CA SER A 371 -9.53 -24.39 23.27
C SER A 371 -8.15 -24.25 23.92
N ASN A 372 -7.36 -25.33 23.93
CA ASN A 372 -5.97 -25.29 24.36
C ASN A 372 -5.11 -24.36 23.48
N ALA A 373 -5.44 -24.26 22.18
CA ALA A 373 -4.77 -23.34 21.26
C ALA A 373 -5.08 -21.87 21.58
N ASP A 374 -6.32 -21.56 21.95
CA ASP A 374 -6.71 -20.22 22.40
C ASP A 374 -6.06 -19.86 23.73
N LEU A 375 -5.93 -20.81 24.67
CA LEU A 375 -5.21 -20.57 25.92
C LEU A 375 -3.74 -20.26 25.67
N ARG A 376 -3.05 -21.01 24.80
CA ARG A 376 -1.68 -20.71 24.38
C ARG A 376 -1.58 -19.32 23.76
N GLN A 377 -2.53 -18.96 22.90
CA GLN A 377 -2.59 -17.65 22.27
C GLN A 377 -2.80 -16.54 23.30
N TYR A 378 -3.70 -16.73 24.27
CA TYR A 378 -3.92 -15.80 25.36
C TYR A 378 -2.62 -15.57 26.16
N VAL A 379 -1.98 -16.65 26.60
CA VAL A 379 -0.70 -16.57 27.33
C VAL A 379 0.36 -15.83 26.49
N GLY A 380 0.50 -16.18 25.22
CA GLY A 380 1.42 -15.51 24.30
C GLY A 380 1.11 -14.02 24.10
N ALA A 381 -0.16 -13.64 23.99
CA ALA A 381 -0.57 -12.25 23.82
C ALA A 381 -0.28 -11.41 25.07
N VAL A 382 -0.54 -11.96 26.27
CA VAL A 382 -0.24 -11.32 27.55
C VAL A 382 1.26 -11.19 27.76
N ALA A 383 2.03 -12.25 27.51
CA ALA A 383 3.49 -12.24 27.57
C ALA A 383 4.08 -11.18 26.64
N ALA A 384 3.61 -11.11 25.39
CA ALA A 384 4.05 -10.12 24.41
C ALA A 384 3.81 -8.65 24.84
N LYS A 385 2.87 -8.40 25.75
CA LYS A 385 2.58 -7.07 26.31
C LYS A 385 3.33 -6.76 27.59
N ASN A 386 3.80 -7.78 28.31
CA ASN A 386 4.39 -7.66 29.63
C ASN A 386 5.81 -8.20 29.68
N GLN A 387 6.63 -7.92 28.65
CA GLN A 387 8.05 -8.30 28.61
C GLN A 387 8.28 -9.80 28.81
N SER A 388 7.51 -10.63 28.09
CA SER A 388 7.55 -12.09 28.18
C SER A 388 7.13 -12.65 29.55
N ARG A 389 6.26 -11.95 30.29
CA ARG A 389 5.75 -12.42 31.59
C ARG A 389 4.23 -12.56 31.63
N VAL A 390 3.76 -13.49 32.45
CA VAL A 390 2.35 -13.72 32.80
C VAL A 390 2.28 -13.67 34.33
N ALA A 391 1.55 -12.69 34.87
CA ALA A 391 1.46 -12.48 36.32
C ALA A 391 2.82 -12.47 37.04
N GLY A 392 3.86 -11.91 36.40
CA GLY A 392 5.22 -11.83 36.94
C GLY A 392 6.13 -13.01 36.57
N ILE A 393 5.59 -14.13 36.09
CA ILE A 393 6.34 -15.33 35.71
C ILE A 393 6.76 -15.24 34.25
N GLY A 394 8.04 -15.41 33.98
CA GLY A 394 8.64 -15.43 32.64
C GLY A 394 8.27 -16.68 31.85
N VAL A 395 7.86 -16.47 30.59
CA VAL A 395 7.48 -17.54 29.66
C VAL A 395 8.32 -17.46 28.39
N ASN A 396 8.79 -18.61 27.91
CA ASN A 396 9.50 -18.74 26.64
C ASN A 396 8.56 -19.20 25.53
N MET A 397 7.89 -18.25 24.89
CA MET A 397 6.98 -18.52 23.76
C MET A 397 7.68 -18.98 22.48
N SER A 398 9.02 -18.95 22.45
CA SER A 398 9.84 -19.49 21.35
C SER A 398 10.42 -20.86 21.67
N GLY A 399 10.20 -21.36 22.89
CA GLY A 399 10.61 -22.68 23.35
C GLY A 399 9.62 -23.79 22.99
N LYS A 400 9.78 -24.95 23.62
CA LYS A 400 8.80 -26.03 23.53
C LYS A 400 7.47 -25.59 24.16
N PHE A 401 6.39 -26.06 23.55
CA PHE A 401 5.06 -25.93 24.11
C PHE A 401 4.23 -27.17 23.76
N SER A 402 3.13 -27.38 24.47
CA SER A 402 2.13 -28.40 24.13
C SER A 402 0.71 -27.89 24.36
N ILE A 403 -0.19 -28.31 23.47
CA ILE A 403 -1.64 -28.02 23.51
C ILE A 403 -2.49 -29.30 23.39
N ASN A 404 -1.88 -30.47 23.26
CA ASN A 404 -2.59 -31.73 22.97
C ASN A 404 -2.81 -32.61 24.21
N GLN A 405 -2.34 -32.16 25.38
CA GLN A 405 -2.47 -32.95 26.59
C GLN A 405 -3.90 -32.84 27.16
N PRO A 406 -4.52 -33.96 27.56
CA PRO A 406 -5.84 -33.92 28.21
C PRO A 406 -5.72 -33.39 29.64
N ALA A 407 -6.77 -32.72 30.12
CA ALA A 407 -6.77 -32.13 31.46
C ALA A 407 -6.60 -33.15 32.58
N ALA A 408 -7.08 -34.38 32.35
CA ALA A 408 -6.96 -35.47 33.30
C ALA A 408 -5.49 -35.87 33.60
N SER A 409 -4.55 -35.61 32.67
CA SER A 409 -3.12 -35.88 32.90
C SER A 409 -2.50 -34.96 33.95
N TYR A 410 -3.17 -33.86 34.31
CA TYR A 410 -2.69 -32.85 35.24
C TYR A 410 -3.73 -32.56 36.32
N ALA A 411 -4.24 -33.62 36.94
CA ALA A 411 -5.15 -33.50 38.08
C ALA A 411 -4.39 -33.00 39.32
N GLY A 412 -4.82 -31.85 39.86
CA GLY A 412 -4.25 -31.31 41.09
C GLY A 412 -4.91 -31.84 42.35
N VAL A 413 -4.21 -31.73 43.47
CA VAL A 413 -4.72 -31.94 44.82
C VAL A 413 -4.56 -30.66 45.64
N ASP A 414 -5.48 -30.39 46.55
CA ASP A 414 -5.41 -29.23 47.44
C ASP A 414 -4.48 -29.49 48.65
N ARG A 415 -4.28 -28.47 49.50
CA ARG A 415 -3.44 -28.59 50.71
C ARG A 415 -3.93 -29.63 51.74
N LYS A 416 -5.15 -30.14 51.60
CA LYS A 416 -5.74 -31.18 52.44
C LYS A 416 -5.71 -32.56 51.77
N GLY A 417 -5.04 -32.68 50.62
CA GLY A 417 -4.95 -33.91 49.84
C GLY A 417 -6.22 -34.25 49.04
N GLN A 418 -7.18 -33.32 48.94
CA GLN A 418 -8.42 -33.55 48.20
C GLN A 418 -8.25 -33.23 46.73
N LYS A 419 -8.86 -34.03 45.86
CA LYS A 419 -8.79 -33.84 44.40
C LYS A 419 -9.42 -32.50 43.99
N GLN A 420 -8.67 -31.67 43.29
CA GLN A 420 -9.18 -30.42 42.71
C GLN A 420 -9.98 -30.70 41.42
N PRO A 421 -10.92 -29.82 41.04
CA PRO A 421 -11.62 -29.94 39.77
C PRO A 421 -10.65 -29.93 38.58
N LEU A 422 -10.98 -30.68 37.53
CA LEU A 422 -10.19 -30.69 36.30
C LEU A 422 -10.30 -29.34 35.59
N MET A 423 -9.19 -28.87 35.03
CA MET A 423 -9.19 -27.70 34.15
C MET A 423 -10.00 -27.99 32.87
N GLN A 424 -10.61 -26.95 32.31
CA GLN A 424 -11.32 -27.03 31.03
C GLN A 424 -10.35 -27.05 29.85
N TYR A 425 -9.30 -26.23 29.93
CA TYR A 425 -8.25 -26.11 28.92
C TYR A 425 -6.90 -26.00 29.59
N LEU A 426 -5.86 -26.51 28.95
CA LEU A 426 -4.49 -26.40 29.44
C LEU A 426 -3.47 -26.20 28.32
N THR A 427 -2.37 -25.55 28.67
CA THR A 427 -1.20 -25.42 27.79
C THR A 427 0.07 -25.53 28.61
N LEU A 428 1.07 -26.18 28.02
CA LEU A 428 2.40 -26.31 28.59
C LEU A 428 3.34 -25.39 27.83
N ILE A 429 4.12 -24.59 28.54
CA ILE A 429 5.03 -23.60 27.96
C ILE A 429 6.35 -23.64 28.73
N GLU A 430 7.48 -23.63 28.02
CA GLU A 430 8.79 -23.53 28.67
C GLU A 430 8.94 -22.21 29.46
N PRO A 431 9.59 -22.23 30.63
CA PRO A 431 9.93 -21.02 31.38
C PRO A 431 11.04 -20.20 30.70
N ALA A 432 11.10 -18.89 30.97
CA ALA A 432 12.06 -17.98 30.31
C ALA A 432 13.47 -17.99 30.94
N ILE A 433 13.61 -18.26 32.24
CA ILE A 433 14.90 -18.18 32.97
C ILE A 433 15.16 -19.43 33.84
N LEU A 434 16.43 -19.76 34.11
CA LEU A 434 16.87 -20.83 35.01
C LEU A 434 16.43 -20.68 36.48
N GLN A 435 16.07 -19.48 36.96
CA GLN A 435 15.53 -19.26 38.32
C GLN A 435 14.07 -19.74 38.41
N GLU A 436 13.25 -19.49 37.39
CA GLU A 436 11.88 -19.99 37.31
C GLU A 436 11.81 -21.52 37.17
N LYS A 437 12.93 -22.15 36.74
CA LYS A 437 13.11 -23.61 36.75
C LYS A 437 13.42 -24.18 38.15
N LYS A 438 13.80 -23.33 39.11
CA LYS A 438 14.15 -23.72 40.48
C LYS A 438 13.05 -23.40 41.49
N ASP A 439 12.10 -22.54 41.12
CA ASP A 439 10.94 -22.18 41.93
C ASP A 439 9.79 -23.19 41.71
N ALA A 440 8.84 -23.29 42.66
CA ALA A 440 7.72 -24.26 42.69
C ALA A 440 6.69 -24.14 41.53
N HIS A 441 7.00 -23.39 40.48
CA HIS A 441 6.10 -23.03 39.39
C HIS A 441 6.20 -23.98 38.19
N THR A 442 7.28 -24.75 38.07
CA THR A 442 7.47 -25.70 36.95
C THR A 442 7.16 -27.13 37.37
N VAL A 443 6.55 -27.87 36.45
CA VAL A 443 6.27 -29.30 36.62
C VAL A 443 7.20 -30.10 35.73
N SER A 444 7.88 -31.07 36.32
CA SER A 444 8.77 -31.99 35.62
C SER A 444 7.97 -33.04 34.85
N THR A 445 8.23 -33.16 33.55
CA THR A 445 7.64 -34.17 32.67
C THR A 445 8.75 -34.93 31.93
N PRO A 446 8.48 -36.12 31.36
CA PRO A 446 9.46 -36.81 30.51
C PRO A 446 9.96 -35.98 29.32
N ALA A 447 9.20 -34.96 28.89
CA ALA A 447 9.56 -34.09 27.77
C ALA A 447 10.36 -32.83 28.19
N GLY A 448 10.50 -32.60 29.51
CA GLY A 448 11.16 -31.43 30.11
C GLY A 448 10.33 -30.80 31.23
N GLU A 449 10.84 -29.68 31.75
CA GLU A 449 10.17 -28.83 32.75
C GLU A 449 9.29 -27.79 32.06
N PHE A 450 8.02 -27.70 32.48
CA PHE A 450 7.05 -26.79 31.89
C PHE A 450 6.32 -25.96 32.93
N LEU A 451 5.99 -24.73 32.57
CA LEU A 451 4.89 -23.98 33.18
C LEU A 451 3.58 -24.51 32.60
N ILE A 452 2.69 -25.02 33.45
CA ILE A 452 1.42 -25.59 33.01
C ILE A 452 0.30 -24.63 33.41
N PHE A 453 -0.22 -23.91 32.43
CA PHE A 453 -1.35 -23.00 32.62
C PHE A 453 -2.66 -23.73 32.37
N GLY A 454 -3.64 -23.49 33.23
CA GLY A 454 -4.98 -24.06 33.16
C GLY A 454 -6.06 -22.99 33.23
N VAL A 455 -7.21 -23.25 32.62
CA VAL A 455 -8.40 -22.42 32.77
C VAL A 455 -9.54 -23.24 33.36
N LEU A 456 -10.19 -22.70 34.38
CA LEU A 456 -11.41 -23.25 34.96
C LEU A 456 -12.33 -22.10 35.38
N ASN A 457 -13.60 -22.16 34.99
CA ASN A 457 -14.61 -21.16 35.33
C ASN A 457 -14.14 -19.72 35.01
N ASN A 458 -13.54 -19.55 33.84
CA ASN A 458 -13.00 -18.27 33.33
C ASN A 458 -11.90 -17.64 34.21
N LYS A 459 -11.19 -18.44 35.00
CA LYS A 459 -10.03 -18.02 35.80
C LYS A 459 -8.79 -18.77 35.34
N LEU A 460 -7.65 -18.08 35.35
CA LEU A 460 -6.36 -18.65 35.03
C LEU A 460 -5.74 -19.27 36.28
N TYR A 461 -5.17 -20.46 36.12
CA TYR A 461 -4.43 -21.19 37.14
C TYR A 461 -3.05 -21.56 36.61
N LEU A 462 -2.11 -21.69 37.53
CA LEU A 462 -0.82 -22.33 37.31
C LEU A 462 -0.79 -23.63 38.09
N LEU A 463 -0.30 -24.70 37.48
CA LEU A 463 0.00 -25.92 38.21
C LEU A 463 1.35 -25.75 38.91
N GLU A 464 1.33 -25.80 40.22
CA GLU A 464 2.52 -25.68 41.05
C GLU A 464 2.90 -27.05 41.61
N GLN A 465 4.21 -27.29 41.67
CA GLN A 465 4.81 -28.45 42.31
C GLN A 465 5.66 -27.92 43.48
N PRO A 466 5.24 -28.16 44.74
CA PRO A 466 5.81 -27.47 45.90
C PRO A 466 7.31 -27.75 46.12
N ASP A 467 7.82 -28.90 45.68
CA ASP A 467 9.24 -29.21 45.57
C ASP A 467 9.47 -30.22 44.41
N ALA A 468 10.72 -30.37 43.96
CA ALA A 468 11.07 -31.20 42.80
C ALA A 468 10.80 -32.71 43.00
N ASP A 469 10.72 -33.17 44.26
CA ASP A 469 10.56 -34.58 44.64
C ASP A 469 9.09 -34.93 44.97
N SER A 470 8.23 -33.91 45.07
CA SER A 470 6.82 -34.07 45.41
C SER A 470 6.05 -34.69 44.24
N GLN A 471 5.37 -35.80 44.50
CA GLN A 471 4.44 -36.40 43.54
C GLN A 471 3.10 -35.65 43.46
N THR A 472 2.89 -34.66 44.33
CA THR A 472 1.65 -33.90 44.39
C THR A 472 1.80 -32.55 43.72
N VAL A 473 0.88 -32.26 42.81
CA VAL A 473 0.77 -30.95 42.15
C VAL A 473 -0.53 -30.27 42.56
N SER A 474 -0.51 -28.94 42.66
CA SER A 474 -1.66 -28.14 43.06
C SER A 474 -1.94 -27.02 42.07
N TRP A 475 -3.18 -26.86 41.66
CA TRP A 475 -3.61 -25.71 40.87
C TRP A 475 -3.73 -24.49 41.76
N ALA A 476 -2.86 -23.50 41.53
CA ALA A 476 -2.86 -22.21 42.17
C ALA A 476 -3.56 -21.17 41.27
N PRO A 477 -4.63 -20.49 41.74
CA PRO A 477 -5.28 -19.44 40.98
C PRO A 477 -4.40 -18.18 40.93
N PHE A 478 -4.34 -17.53 39.76
CA PHE A 478 -3.88 -16.15 39.70
C PHE A 478 -5.01 -15.22 40.16
N HIS A 479 -5.03 -14.90 41.46
CA HIS A 479 -5.99 -13.96 42.02
C HIS A 479 -5.94 -12.63 41.27
N ASP A 480 -7.12 -12.12 40.90
CA ASP A 480 -7.32 -10.86 40.17
C ASP A 480 -6.64 -10.75 38.79
N PHE A 481 -6.22 -11.86 38.18
CA PHE A 481 -5.68 -11.86 36.82
C PHE A 481 -6.81 -12.07 35.78
N PRO A 482 -7.19 -11.04 35.01
CA PRO A 482 -8.32 -11.17 34.11
C PRO A 482 -7.97 -12.07 32.92
N LEU A 483 -8.83 -13.06 32.65
CA LEU A 483 -8.81 -13.80 31.39
C LEU A 483 -9.41 -12.90 30.30
N GLN A 484 -8.64 -11.91 29.87
CA GLN A 484 -8.98 -10.95 28.82
C GLN A 484 -7.79 -10.76 27.91
N LEU A 485 -7.98 -10.95 26.60
CA LEU A 485 -6.92 -10.64 25.64
C LEU A 485 -6.57 -9.15 25.72
N PRO A 486 -5.28 -8.77 25.62
CA PRO A 486 -4.90 -7.38 25.62
C PRO A 486 -5.62 -6.60 24.51
N ALA A 487 -6.19 -5.44 24.87
CA ALA A 487 -6.95 -4.62 23.93
C ALA A 487 -6.12 -4.27 22.68
N ALA A 488 -6.78 -4.36 21.52
CA ALA A 488 -6.18 -4.00 20.25
C ALA A 488 -5.98 -2.48 20.19
N LYS A 489 -4.83 -2.06 19.65
CA LYS A 489 -4.58 -0.65 19.36
C LYS A 489 -5.32 -0.26 18.07
N ILE A 490 -6.47 0.39 18.19
CA ILE A 490 -7.25 0.88 17.04
C ILE A 490 -6.95 2.37 16.78
N THR A 491 -6.50 2.70 15.57
CA THR A 491 -6.10 4.06 15.17
C THR A 491 -6.62 4.48 13.80
N TRP A 492 -6.81 5.78 13.61
CA TRP A 492 -7.05 6.42 12.32
C TRP A 492 -6.02 7.53 12.08
N ASN A 493 -5.33 7.46 10.94
CA ASN A 493 -4.42 8.47 10.45
C ASN A 493 -5.08 9.18 9.27
N LYS A 494 -5.41 10.46 9.44
CA LYS A 494 -6.18 11.22 8.47
C LYS A 494 -5.36 12.24 7.72
#